data_AF-A0A918B8I7-F1
#
_entry.id   AF-A0A918B8I7-F1
#
_cell.length_a   1.000
_cell.length_b   1.000
_cell.length_c   1.000
_cell.angle_alpha   90.00
_cell.angle_beta   90.00
_cell.angle_gamma   90.00
#
_symmetry.space_group_name_H-M   'P 1'
#
loop_
_entity.id
_entity.type
_entity.pdbx_description
1 polymer ?
#
loop_
_entity_poly.entity_id
_entity_poly.type
_entity_poly.pdbx_seq_one_letter_code
_entity_poly.pdbx_strand_id
1 'polypeptide(L)' 'MYKLTWRTPEGRPALAKVFDPATVRKLAADAIDANPEGNHLRVQQLVSCPIVGDRIWAEVTHQFV' A
#
# COMPACT_ATOMS: atom_id res chain seq x y z
N MET A 1 0.15 -5.85 9.56
CA MET A 1 -0.26 -6.26 8.20
C MET A 1 -0.41 -5.01 7.37
N TYR A 2 0.04 -5.05 6.12
CA TYR A 2 -0.05 -4.00 5.14
C TYR A 2 -0.90 -4.44 3.96
N LYS A 3 -1.52 -3.47 3.31
CA LYS A 3 -2.31 -3.62 2.10
C LYS A 3 -1.80 -2.60 1.10
N LEU A 4 -1.32 -3.08 -0.05
CA LEU A 4 -0.94 -2.27 -1.20
C LEU A 4 -2.06 -2.33 -2.23
N THR A 5 -2.38 -1.18 -2.82
CA THR A 5 -3.25 -1.09 -3.99
C THR A 5 -2.62 -0.15 -5.00
N TRP A 6 -2.55 -0.57 -6.26
CA TRP A 6 -2.00 0.22 -7.36
C TRP A 6 -2.72 -0.12 -8.67
N ARG A 7 -2.43 0.65 -9.73
CA ARG A 7 -2.83 0.28 -11.10
C ARG A 7 -1.64 -0.28 -11.86
N THR A 8 -1.84 -1.43 -12.50
CA THR A 8 -0.86 -1.99 -13.43
C THR A 8 -0.71 -1.08 -14.66
N PRO A 9 0.35 -1.25 -15.48
CA PRO A 9 0.51 -0.51 -16.74
C PRO A 9 -0.68 -0.66 -17.70
N GLU A 10 -1.39 -1.79 -17.62
CA GLU A 10 -2.62 -2.08 -18.38
C GLU A 10 -3.86 -1.34 -17.84
N GLY A 11 -3.70 -0.51 -16.80
CA GLY A 11 -4.79 0.21 -16.13
C GLY A 11 -5.64 -0.64 -15.18
N ARG A 12 -5.26 -1.90 -14.93
CA ARG A 12 -6.03 -2.81 -14.07
C ARG A 12 -5.70 -2.60 -12.60
N PRO A 13 -6.68 -2.68 -11.69
CA PRO A 13 -6.42 -2.61 -10.25
C PRO A 13 -5.68 -3.86 -9.78
N ALA A 14 -4.56 -3.66 -9.08
CA ALA A 14 -3.81 -4.71 -8.40
C ALA A 14 -3.84 -4.48 -6.89
N LEU A 15 -3.82 -5.57 -6.12
CA LEU A 15 -3.87 -5.56 -4.67
C LEU A 15 -2.93 -6.62 -4.10
N ALA A 16 -2.14 -6.24 -3.11
CA ALA A 16 -1.30 -7.15 -2.33
C ALA A 16 -1.56 -6.97 -0.84
N LYS A 17 -1.54 -8.08 -0.08
CA LYS A 17 -1.57 -8.07 1.39
C LYS A 17 -0.30 -8.73 1.90
N VAL A 18 0.47 -8.00 2.70
CA VAL A 18 1.82 -8.41 3.11
C VAL A 18 2.03 -8.08 4.58
N PHE A 19 2.71 -8.94 5.32
CA PHE A 19 2.98 -8.70 6.74
C PHE A 19 4.31 -7.97 6.99
N ASP A 20 5.26 -8.15 6.07
CA ASP A 20 6.61 -7.63 6.15
C ASP A 20 6.75 -6.25 5.47
N PRO A 21 7.20 -5.20 6.20
CA PRO A 21 7.48 -3.88 5.64
C PRO A 21 8.54 -3.88 4.52
N ALA A 22 9.55 -4.76 4.56
CA ALA A 22 10.60 -4.77 3.55
C ALA A 22 10.04 -5.20 2.18
N THR A 23 9.21 -6.24 2.17
CA THR A 23 8.46 -6.68 0.98
C THR A 23 7.51 -5.61 0.46
N VAL A 24 6.86 -4.83 1.34
CA VAL A 24 6.01 -3.70 0.96
C VAL A 24 6.80 -2.60 0.24
N ARG A 25 8.00 -2.25 0.73
CA ARG A 25 8.90 -1.30 0.06
C ARG A 25 9.27 -1.76 -1.35
N LYS A 26 9.60 -3.04 -1.51
CA LYS A 26 9.92 -3.61 -2.82
C LYS A 26 8.73 -3.51 -3.77
N LEU A 27 7.54 -3.92 -3.35
CA LEU A 27 6.34 -3.85 -4.18
C LEU A 27 5.91 -2.42 -4.50
N ALA A 28 6.12 -1.48 -3.58
CA ALA A 28 5.88 -0.06 -3.82
C ALA A 28 6.83 0.49 -4.89
N ALA A 29 8.13 0.19 -4.79
CA ALA A 29 9.12 0.55 -5.81
C ALA A 29 8.77 -0.06 -7.17
N ASP A 30 8.49 -1.37 -7.23
CA ASP A 30 8.09 -2.06 -8.46
C ASP A 30 6.83 -1.43 -9.08
N ALA A 31 5.87 -0.99 -8.24
CA ALA A 31 4.64 -0.34 -8.70
C ALA A 31 4.87 1.08 -9.23
N ILE A 32 5.81 1.83 -8.64
CA ILE A 32 6.22 3.17 -9.11
C ILE A 32 6.97 3.05 -10.43
N ASP A 33 7.93 2.12 -10.52
CA ASP A 33 8.69 1.90 -11.76
C ASP A 33 7.78 1.44 -12.91
N ALA A 34 6.78 0.61 -12.62
CA ALA A 34 5.80 0.18 -13.60
C ALA A 34 4.81 1.31 -14.00
N ASN A 35 4.56 2.27 -13.12
CA ASN A 35 3.64 3.38 -13.37
C ASN A 35 4.14 4.67 -12.72
N PRO A 36 5.09 5.38 -13.36
CA PRO A 36 5.80 6.52 -12.77
C PRO A 36 4.90 7.71 -12.50
N GLU A 37 3.68 7.74 -13.07
CA GLU A 37 2.70 8.78 -12.75
C GLU A 37 2.19 8.69 -11.31
N GLY A 38 2.48 7.61 -10.55
CA GLY A 38 2.45 7.54 -9.08
C GLY A 38 1.09 7.74 -8.38
N ASN A 39 0.09 8.29 -9.08
CA ASN A 39 -1.17 8.79 -8.52
C ASN A 39 -2.11 7.68 -8.05
N HIS A 40 -1.74 6.41 -8.28
CA HIS A 40 -2.58 5.26 -8.00
C HIS A 40 -2.03 4.35 -6.91
N LEU A 41 -0.79 4.55 -6.44
CA LEU A 41 -0.22 3.75 -5.36
C LEU A 41 -0.81 4.19 -4.02
N ARG A 42 -1.32 3.22 -3.26
CA ARG A 42 -1.81 3.43 -1.90
C ARG A 42 -1.35 2.30 -1.00
N VAL A 43 -0.70 2.65 0.10
CA VAL A 43 -0.27 1.70 1.14
C VAL A 43 -1.07 1.96 2.40
N GLN A 44 -1.68 0.91 2.95
CA GLN A 44 -2.43 0.96 4.20
C GLN A 44 -1.85 -0.03 5.20
N GLN A 45 -1.77 0.35 6.46
CA GLN A 45 -1.38 -0.52 7.56
C GLN A 45 -2.59 -0.81 8.45
N LEU A 46 -2.78 -2.07 8.82
CA LEU A 46 -3.75 -2.45 9.82
C LEU A 46 -3.22 -2.04 11.21
N VAL A 47 -3.88 -1.08 11.85
CA VAL A 47 -3.51 -0.54 13.16
C VAL A 47 -4.69 -0.65 14.13
N SER A 48 -4.41 -0.73 15.42
CA SER A 48 -5.47 -0.70 16.45
C SER A 48 -5.86 0.75 16.74
N CYS A 49 -7.14 1.09 16.61
CA CYS A 49 -7.63 2.43 16.92
C CYS A 49 -8.31 2.45 18.30
N PRO A 50 -7.77 3.22 19.28
CA PRO A 50 -8.34 3.27 20.63
C PRO A 50 -9.67 4.03 20.70
N ILE A 51 -9.97 4.90 19.72
CA ILE A 51 -11.20 5.69 19.69
C ILE A 51 -12.41 4.82 19.36
N VAL A 52 -12.25 3.92 18.39
CA VAL A 52 -13.35 3.06 17.89
C VAL A 52 -13.32 1.68 18.56
N GLY A 53 -12.24 1.34 19.27
CA GLY A 53 -12.07 0.03 19.91
C GLY A 53 -11.83 -1.12 18.93
N ASP A 54 -11.45 -0.83 17.68
CA ASP A 54 -11.29 -1.82 16.61
C ASP A 54 -10.04 -1.55 15.75
N ARG A 55 -9.71 -2.47 14.83
CA ARG A 55 -8.62 -2.35 13.87
C ARG A 55 -9.07 -1.62 12.62
N ILE A 56 -8.31 -0.61 12.23
CA ILE A 56 -8.56 0.20 11.04
C ILE A 56 -7.39 0.10 10.05
N TRP A 57 -7.68 0.36 8.78
CA TRP A 57 -6.66 0.51 7.75
C TRP A 57 -6.22 1.99 7.68
N ALA A 58 -5.11 2.32 8.31
CA ALA A 58 -4.51 3.65 8.25
C ALA A 58 -3.66 3.79 6.98
N GLU A 59 -3.79 4.90 6.27
CA GLU A 59 -2.95 5.19 5.11
C GLU A 59 -1.53 5.58 5.53
N VAL A 60 -0.54 4.89 4.98
CA VAL A 60 0.88 5.06 5.30
C VAL A 60 1.74 5.16 4.03
N THR A 61 1.13 5.49 2.88
CA THR A 61 1.82 5.60 1.58
C THR A 61 3.12 6.40 1.68
N HIS A 62 3.09 7.57 2.34
CA HIS A 62 4.24 8.45 2.57
C HIS A 62 5.46 7.82 3.28
N GLN A 63 5.32 6.64 3.88
CA GLN A 63 6.42 5.93 4.55
C GLN A 63 7.20 5.00 3.60
N PHE A 64 6.67 4.81 2.39
CA PHE A 64 7.15 3.83 1.40
C PHE A 64 7.47 4.45 0.03
N VAL A 65 7.12 5.71 -0.20
CA VAL A 65 7.50 6.55 -1.36
C VAL A 65 8.52 7.59 -0.95
#